data_AF-A0A255DCG7-F1
#
_entry.id   AF-A0A255DCG7-F1
#
_cell.length_a   1.000
_cell.length_b   1.000
_cell.length_c   1.000
_cell.angle_alpha   90.00
_cell.angle_beta   90.00
_cell.angle_gamma   90.00
#
_symmetry.space_group_name_H-M   'P 1'
#
loop_
_entity.id
_entity.type
_entity.pdbx_description
1 polymer ?
#
loop_
_entity_poly.entity_id
_entity_poly.type
_entity_poly.pdbx_seq_one_letter_code
_entity_poly.pdbx_strand_id
1 'polypeptide(L)'
;MAEVFVIDRVVTAPGCAQAFIDAYLSGYVPGARERGMDLRDVLVSPPILFDDRSNIVTITWSLPSPQAWWQMTWQGRPDPTVAQWWAEISDLVVERTRSVASHADDLDGAEPPAPLSDVASGTATMGVTRLLDVVESERERVLDALRKAADAADPLRALVAPTLPGSRNGGDILVHLRFHDQHAWDRTDFDDALGDPAITHVNGVTYRGTPLRRGNGTVYRTLLLRVSPEASEEQVAAFERELAMMPRYVPTIRAWQLSRVDDAVGTSDWTHVFEQEFTDVDGLMGPYLMHPVHWAVVDRWFDPETTDMIVRDRVCHSFCELTTPALPAGET
;
A
#
# COMPACT_ATOMS: atom_id res chain seq x y z
N MET A 1 15.35 1.93 -19.54
CA MET A 1 14.57 1.28 -18.46
C MET A 1 13.60 0.35 -19.12
N ALA A 2 13.32 -0.81 -18.52
CA ALA A 2 12.42 -1.80 -19.10
C ALA A 2 11.02 -1.20 -19.32
N GLU A 3 10.45 -1.50 -20.48
CA GLU A 3 9.08 -1.14 -20.83
C GLU A 3 8.11 -1.93 -19.95
N VAL A 4 7.01 -1.29 -19.56
CA VAL A 4 5.97 -1.91 -18.73
C VAL A 4 4.71 -2.07 -19.55
N PHE A 5 4.11 -3.25 -19.50
CA PHE A 5 2.86 -3.57 -20.17
C PHE A 5 1.72 -3.70 -19.18
N VAL A 6 0.60 -3.02 -19.43
CA VAL A 6 -0.65 -3.26 -18.73
C VAL A 6 -1.56 -4.06 -19.66
N ILE A 7 -1.98 -5.25 -19.21
CA ILE A 7 -2.79 -6.18 -19.99
C ILE A 7 -4.15 -6.27 -19.31
N ASP A 8 -5.16 -5.74 -19.98
CA ASP A 8 -6.56 -5.92 -19.61
C ASP A 8 -7.12 -7.10 -20.39
N ARG A 9 -7.77 -8.03 -19.69
CA ARG A 9 -8.46 -9.16 -20.31
C ARG A 9 -9.93 -9.11 -19.87
N VAL A 10 -10.83 -8.97 -20.84
CA VAL A 10 -12.26 -8.76 -20.61
C VAL A 10 -13.05 -9.87 -21.28
N VAL A 11 -13.84 -10.62 -20.51
CA VAL A 11 -14.89 -11.49 -21.04
C VAL A 11 -16.14 -10.63 -21.20
N THR A 12 -16.62 -10.48 -22.43
CA THR A 12 -17.82 -9.66 -22.69
C THR A 12 -19.09 -10.44 -22.42
N ALA A 13 -20.18 -9.74 -22.13
CA ALA A 13 -21.50 -10.32 -22.21
C ALA A 13 -21.76 -10.90 -23.61
N PRO A 14 -22.59 -11.95 -23.73
CA PRO A 14 -22.91 -12.54 -25.03
C PRO A 14 -23.42 -11.50 -26.03
N GLY A 15 -22.85 -11.46 -27.23
CA GLY A 15 -23.26 -10.49 -28.26
C GLY A 15 -22.66 -9.08 -28.13
N CYS A 16 -21.96 -8.77 -27.04
CA CYS A 16 -21.57 -7.40 -26.70
C CYS A 16 -20.16 -6.99 -27.16
N ALA A 17 -19.41 -7.86 -27.83
CA ALA A 17 -17.99 -7.64 -28.12
C ALA A 17 -17.71 -6.33 -28.88
N GLN A 18 -18.45 -6.07 -29.96
CA GLN A 18 -18.26 -4.84 -30.75
C GLN A 18 -18.63 -3.59 -29.93
N ALA A 19 -19.77 -3.63 -29.23
CA ALA A 19 -20.22 -2.53 -28.39
C ALA A 19 -19.20 -2.20 -27.28
N PHE A 20 -18.61 -3.23 -26.66
CA PHE A 20 -17.54 -3.06 -25.68
C PHE A 20 -16.31 -2.40 -26.30
N ILE A 21 -15.85 -2.87 -27.48
CA ILE A 21 -14.68 -2.29 -28.16
C ILE A 21 -14.91 -0.82 -28.50
N ASP A 22 -16.07 -0.50 -29.06
CA ASP A 22 -16.42 0.88 -29.44
C ASP A 22 -16.48 1.79 -28.20
N ALA A 23 -17.09 1.33 -27.12
CA ALA A 23 -17.14 2.04 -25.85
C ALA A 23 -15.74 2.23 -25.24
N TYR A 24 -14.89 1.19 -25.28
CA TYR A 24 -13.51 1.24 -24.76
C TYR A 24 -12.65 2.25 -25.52
N LEU A 25 -12.68 2.20 -26.86
CA LEU A 25 -11.89 3.08 -27.72
C LEU A 25 -12.34 4.54 -27.66
N SER A 26 -13.63 4.80 -27.49
CA SER A 26 -14.16 6.16 -27.42
C SER A 26 -14.17 6.76 -26.02
N GLY A 27 -14.35 5.93 -24.98
CA GLY A 27 -14.52 6.38 -23.60
C GLY A 27 -13.26 6.27 -22.74
N TYR A 28 -12.60 5.11 -22.73
CA TYR A 28 -11.46 4.87 -21.83
C TYR A 28 -10.11 5.28 -22.44
N VAL A 29 -9.89 4.97 -23.74
CA VAL A 29 -8.60 5.19 -24.41
C VAL A 29 -8.11 6.65 -24.35
N PRO A 30 -8.94 7.68 -24.54
CA PRO A 30 -8.47 9.07 -24.47
C PRO A 30 -7.87 9.42 -23.11
N GLY A 31 -8.57 9.11 -22.02
CA GLY A 31 -8.10 9.37 -20.66
C GLY A 31 -6.84 8.55 -20.30
N ALA A 32 -6.77 7.29 -20.75
CA ALA A 32 -5.56 6.46 -20.57
C ALA A 32 -4.33 7.07 -21.27
N ARG A 33 -4.50 7.64 -22.48
CA ARG A 33 -3.43 8.35 -23.19
C ARG A 33 -3.01 9.64 -22.49
N GLU A 34 -3.96 10.40 -21.93
CA GLU A 34 -3.66 11.58 -21.12
C GLU A 34 -2.84 11.22 -19.88
N ARG A 35 -3.07 10.04 -19.28
CA ARG A 35 -2.26 9.50 -18.19
C ARG A 35 -0.91 8.91 -18.64
N GLY A 36 -0.60 8.94 -19.94
CA GLY A 36 0.70 8.55 -20.50
C GLY A 36 0.80 7.10 -20.99
N MET A 37 -0.33 6.41 -21.18
CA MET A 37 -0.37 5.03 -21.70
C MET A 37 -0.45 5.01 -23.23
N ASP A 38 0.36 4.17 -23.87
CA ASP A 38 0.31 3.94 -25.31
C ASP A 38 -0.45 2.66 -25.64
N LEU A 39 -1.54 2.76 -26.40
CA LEU A 39 -2.32 1.59 -26.82
C LEU A 39 -1.55 0.79 -27.86
N ARG A 40 -1.19 -0.47 -27.55
CA ARG A 40 -0.51 -1.37 -28.49
C ARG A 40 -1.47 -2.20 -29.29
N ASP A 41 -2.29 -2.99 -28.61
CA ASP A 41 -3.11 -4.02 -29.24
C ASP A 41 -4.50 -4.07 -28.62
N VAL A 42 -5.50 -4.36 -29.45
CA VAL A 42 -6.84 -4.78 -29.04
C VAL A 42 -7.14 -6.07 -29.80
N LEU A 43 -7.14 -7.19 -29.11
CA LEU A 43 -7.27 -8.52 -29.69
C LEU A 43 -8.60 -9.14 -29.26
N VAL A 44 -9.28 -9.80 -30.19
CA VAL A 44 -10.56 -10.50 -29.94
C VAL A 44 -10.35 -11.99 -30.12
N SER A 45 -10.75 -12.78 -29.13
CA SER A 45 -10.68 -14.24 -29.15
C SER A 45 -12.04 -14.88 -28.83
N PRO A 46 -12.50 -15.86 -29.63
CA PRO A 46 -11.99 -16.17 -30.98
C PRO A 46 -12.15 -14.95 -31.92
N PRO A 47 -11.47 -14.91 -33.08
CA PRO A 47 -11.53 -13.79 -34.02
C PRO A 47 -12.85 -13.77 -34.84
N ILE A 48 -13.97 -13.86 -34.13
CA ILE A 48 -15.34 -13.88 -34.64
C ILE A 48 -16.18 -13.08 -33.64
N LEU A 49 -16.96 -12.11 -34.12
CA LEU A 49 -17.95 -11.44 -33.27
C LEU A 49 -19.18 -12.33 -33.19
N PHE A 50 -19.46 -12.88 -32.00
CA PHE A 50 -20.71 -13.61 -31.77
C PHE A 50 -21.83 -12.63 -31.44
N ASP A 51 -23.06 -13.02 -31.80
CA ASP A 51 -24.30 -12.35 -31.39
C ASP A 51 -24.94 -13.01 -30.15
N ASP A 52 -24.59 -14.27 -29.87
CA ASP A 52 -25.20 -15.10 -28.84
C ASP A 52 -24.21 -15.67 -27.80
N ARG A 53 -22.92 -15.38 -27.95
CA ARG A 53 -21.83 -15.88 -27.07
C ARG A 53 -20.85 -14.79 -26.69
N SER A 54 -20.11 -15.03 -25.61
CA SER A 54 -19.04 -14.15 -25.15
C SER A 54 -17.83 -14.19 -26.06
N ASN A 55 -17.13 -13.05 -26.14
CA ASN A 55 -15.76 -12.97 -26.62
C ASN A 55 -14.82 -12.62 -25.47
N ILE A 56 -13.55 -12.86 -25.68
CA ILE A 56 -12.47 -12.34 -24.85
C ILE A 56 -11.81 -11.21 -25.62
N VAL A 57 -11.80 -10.01 -25.05
CA VAL A 57 -11.05 -8.87 -25.57
C VAL A 57 -9.82 -8.67 -24.70
N THR A 58 -8.63 -8.78 -25.30
CA THR A 58 -7.35 -8.51 -24.65
C THR A 58 -6.82 -7.17 -25.13
N ILE A 59 -6.61 -6.23 -24.23
CA ILE A 59 -6.05 -4.91 -24.52
C ILE A 59 -4.68 -4.80 -23.88
N THR A 60 -3.68 -4.42 -24.68
CA THR A 60 -2.32 -4.21 -24.21
C THR A 60 -1.97 -2.74 -24.32
N TRP A 61 -1.51 -2.17 -23.20
CA TRP A 61 -0.92 -0.84 -23.12
C TRP A 61 0.57 -0.93 -22.81
N SER A 62 1.36 0.01 -23.30
CA SER A 62 2.76 0.17 -22.94
C SER A 62 3.02 1.50 -22.22
N LEU A 63 3.94 1.46 -21.26
CA LEU A 63 4.51 2.60 -20.55
C LEU A 63 6.04 2.51 -20.61
N PRO A 64 6.76 3.63 -20.76
CA PRO A 64 8.20 3.61 -21.03
C PRO A 64 9.08 3.20 -19.83
N SER A 65 8.50 3.10 -18.62
CA SER A 65 9.23 2.70 -17.41
C SER A 65 8.29 2.42 -16.23
N PRO A 66 8.78 1.75 -15.15
CA PRO A 66 8.07 1.67 -13.88
C PRO A 66 7.73 3.03 -13.26
N GLN A 67 8.57 4.04 -13.47
CA GLN A 67 8.28 5.40 -13.01
C GLN A 67 7.07 6.00 -13.73
N ALA A 68 6.97 5.78 -15.05
CA ALA A 68 5.81 6.22 -15.83
C ALA A 68 4.53 5.47 -15.41
N TRP A 69 4.66 4.18 -15.07
CA TRP A 69 3.56 3.41 -14.49
C TRP A 69 3.07 4.04 -13.18
N TRP A 70 3.96 4.39 -12.25
CA TRP A 70 3.56 5.08 -11.01
C TRP A 70 2.92 6.44 -11.26
N GLN A 71 3.44 7.22 -12.19
CA GLN A 71 2.86 8.51 -12.57
C GLN A 71 1.44 8.36 -13.12
N MET A 72 1.19 7.32 -13.92
CA MET A 72 -0.13 6.98 -14.43
C MET A 72 -1.07 6.57 -13.29
N THR A 73 -0.65 5.67 -12.40
CA THR A 73 -1.45 5.22 -11.25
C THR A 73 -1.76 6.36 -10.26
N TRP A 74 -0.81 7.28 -10.01
CA TRP A 74 -1.06 8.43 -9.13
C TRP A 74 -2.05 9.43 -9.71
N GLN A 75 -2.15 9.53 -11.03
CA GLN A 75 -3.17 10.35 -11.70
C GLN A 75 -4.53 9.66 -11.70
N GLY A 76 -4.58 8.36 -11.98
CA GLY A 76 -5.83 7.60 -12.06
C GLY A 76 -6.49 7.33 -10.70
N ARG A 77 -5.70 7.01 -9.66
CA ARG A 77 -6.23 6.62 -8.35
C ARG A 77 -7.18 7.63 -7.68
N PRO A 78 -6.90 8.95 -7.67
CA PRO A 78 -7.82 9.93 -7.10
C PRO A 78 -8.94 10.35 -8.07
N ASP A 79 -8.91 9.92 -9.34
CA ASP A 79 -9.87 10.33 -10.36
C ASP A 79 -11.10 9.40 -10.36
N PRO A 80 -12.27 9.88 -9.89
CA PRO A 80 -13.47 9.06 -9.83
C PRO A 80 -14.02 8.70 -11.21
N THR A 81 -13.66 9.46 -12.26
CA THR A 81 -14.20 9.26 -13.61
C THR A 81 -13.76 7.92 -14.20
N VAL A 82 -12.59 7.42 -13.80
CA VAL A 82 -12.06 6.13 -14.25
C VAL A 82 -12.93 4.98 -13.73
N ALA A 83 -13.22 4.98 -12.42
CA ALA A 83 -14.07 3.97 -11.81
C ALA A 83 -15.52 4.09 -12.31
N GLN A 84 -16.02 5.32 -12.47
CA GLN A 84 -17.36 5.58 -13.00
C GLN A 84 -17.53 5.02 -14.41
N TRP A 85 -16.56 5.22 -15.30
CA TRP A 85 -16.63 4.72 -16.66
C TRP A 85 -16.77 3.18 -16.71
N TRP A 86 -15.99 2.46 -15.89
CA TRP A 86 -16.11 1.00 -15.79
C TRP A 86 -17.47 0.56 -15.25
N ALA A 87 -18.07 1.33 -14.33
CA ALA A 87 -19.41 1.04 -13.83
C ALA A 87 -20.47 1.26 -14.91
N GLU A 88 -20.35 2.30 -15.74
CA GLU A 88 -21.28 2.62 -16.83
C GLU A 88 -21.33 1.55 -17.93
N ILE A 89 -20.22 0.86 -18.19
CA ILE A 89 -20.15 -0.20 -19.20
C ILE A 89 -20.29 -1.62 -18.62
N SER A 90 -20.63 -1.75 -17.34
CA SER A 90 -20.64 -3.03 -16.62
C SER A 90 -21.55 -4.09 -17.26
N ASP A 91 -22.68 -3.68 -17.85
CA ASP A 91 -23.60 -4.59 -18.57
C ASP A 91 -22.96 -5.26 -19.80
N LEU A 92 -21.86 -4.71 -20.34
CA LEU A 92 -21.14 -5.28 -21.47
C LEU A 92 -20.09 -6.34 -21.04
N VAL A 93 -19.85 -6.50 -19.74
CA VAL A 93 -18.72 -7.24 -19.18
C VAL A 93 -19.21 -8.33 -18.23
N VAL A 94 -18.78 -9.57 -18.46
CA VAL A 94 -18.98 -10.70 -17.54
C VAL A 94 -17.85 -10.78 -16.52
N GLU A 95 -16.62 -10.61 -16.99
CA GLU A 95 -15.42 -10.73 -16.17
C GLU A 95 -14.34 -9.80 -16.71
N ARG A 96 -13.54 -9.21 -15.82
CA ARG A 96 -12.38 -8.40 -16.17
C ARG A 96 -11.22 -8.76 -15.25
N THR A 97 -10.03 -8.78 -15.82
CA THR A 97 -8.77 -8.91 -15.06
C THR A 97 -7.74 -7.93 -15.63
N ARG A 98 -6.89 -7.37 -14.77
CA ARG A 98 -5.75 -6.54 -15.16
C ARG A 98 -4.47 -7.16 -14.61
N SER A 99 -3.45 -7.27 -15.45
CA SER A 99 -2.11 -7.73 -15.05
C SER A 99 -1.04 -6.82 -15.62
N VAL A 100 0.15 -6.82 -15.01
CA VAL A 100 1.30 -6.06 -15.49
C VAL A 100 2.42 -7.00 -15.91
N ALA A 101 3.10 -6.69 -17.01
CA ALA A 101 4.14 -7.54 -17.60
C ALA A 101 5.34 -6.71 -18.08
N SER A 102 6.45 -7.39 -18.35
CA SER A 102 7.63 -6.90 -19.06
C SER A 102 7.90 -7.79 -20.28
N HIS A 103 8.86 -7.43 -21.12
CA HIS A 103 9.37 -8.40 -22.10
C HIS A 103 10.05 -9.57 -21.39
N ALA A 104 10.08 -10.72 -22.05
CA ALA A 104 10.79 -11.90 -21.54
C ALA A 104 12.31 -11.62 -21.43
N ASP A 105 12.88 -10.98 -22.45
CA ASP A 105 14.31 -10.63 -22.52
C ASP A 105 14.74 -9.66 -21.39
N ASP A 106 13.80 -8.87 -20.83
CA ASP A 106 14.07 -8.00 -19.67
C ASP A 106 14.27 -8.79 -18.37
N LEU A 107 13.90 -10.08 -18.35
CA LEU A 107 14.09 -11.00 -17.23
C LEU A 107 15.35 -11.87 -17.40
N ASP A 108 16.06 -11.77 -18.51
CA ASP A 108 17.30 -12.54 -18.73
C ASP A 108 18.34 -12.16 -17.68
N GLY A 109 18.75 -13.14 -16.88
CA GLY A 109 19.68 -12.94 -15.76
C GLY A 109 19.04 -12.44 -14.46
N ALA A 110 17.70 -12.27 -14.42
CA ALA A 110 17.00 -12.05 -13.17
C ALA A 110 17.00 -13.35 -12.34
N GLU A 111 17.85 -13.40 -11.31
CA GLU A 111 17.86 -14.53 -10.38
C GLU A 111 16.62 -14.46 -9.46
N PRO A 112 15.97 -15.61 -9.19
CA PRO A 112 14.97 -15.67 -8.13
C PRO A 112 15.61 -15.17 -6.84
N PRO A 113 14.94 -14.28 -6.07
CA PRO A 113 15.53 -13.79 -4.83
C PRO A 113 15.85 -14.96 -3.92
N ALA A 114 17.05 -14.93 -3.34
CA ALA A 114 17.47 -15.93 -2.36
C ALA A 114 16.43 -16.04 -1.23
N PRO A 115 16.30 -17.22 -0.60
CA PRO A 115 15.50 -17.35 0.61
C PRO A 115 15.91 -16.29 1.63
N LEU A 116 14.92 -15.74 2.35
CA LEU A 116 15.18 -14.88 3.51
C LEU A 116 15.94 -15.71 4.55
N SER A 117 17.27 -15.58 4.56
CA SER A 117 18.19 -16.13 5.55
C SER A 117 18.45 -15.07 6.62
N ASP A 118 18.89 -15.52 7.80
CA ASP A 118 19.27 -14.65 8.93
C ASP A 118 18.16 -13.70 9.41
N VAL A 119 16.90 -14.13 9.28
CA VAL A 119 15.76 -13.40 9.86
C VAL A 119 15.62 -13.79 11.32
N ALA A 120 15.86 -12.82 12.22
CA ALA A 120 15.55 -12.96 13.63
C ALA A 120 14.09 -12.58 13.87
N SER A 121 13.39 -13.41 14.63
CA SER A 121 12.04 -13.09 15.13
C SER A 121 12.13 -12.26 16.40
N GLY A 122 11.25 -11.27 16.50
CA GLY A 122 10.88 -10.58 17.72
C GLY A 122 10.17 -11.46 18.74
N THR A 123 9.78 -10.86 19.85
CA THR A 123 8.71 -11.35 20.72
C THR A 123 7.39 -10.68 20.34
N ALA A 124 6.27 -11.36 20.62
CA ALA A 124 4.96 -10.76 20.47
C ALA A 124 4.83 -9.55 21.40
N THR A 125 4.43 -8.42 20.84
CA THR A 125 4.27 -7.15 21.55
C THR A 125 2.99 -6.46 21.10
N MET A 126 2.54 -5.49 21.88
CA MET A 126 1.50 -4.56 21.47
C MET A 126 2.15 -3.30 20.88
N GLY A 127 1.69 -2.89 19.70
CA GLY A 127 2.06 -1.63 19.07
C GLY A 127 0.92 -0.62 19.14
N VAL A 128 1.28 0.64 19.31
CA VAL A 128 0.38 1.80 19.29
C VAL A 128 0.96 2.82 18.30
N THR A 129 0.21 3.12 17.24
CA THR A 129 0.57 4.16 16.28
C THR A 129 -0.44 5.30 16.38
N ARG A 130 0.06 6.55 16.42
CA ARG A 130 -0.74 7.77 16.26
C ARG A 130 -0.05 8.67 15.23
N LEU A 131 -0.82 9.17 14.29
CA LEU A 131 -0.42 10.06 13.20
C LEU A 131 -1.22 11.35 13.38
N LEU A 132 -0.53 12.42 13.74
CA LEU A 132 -1.18 13.64 14.22
C LEU A 132 -0.98 14.78 13.23
N ASP A 133 -2.06 15.42 12.80
CA ASP A 133 -2.01 16.72 12.14
C ASP A 133 -2.10 17.82 13.21
N VAL A 134 -1.17 18.77 13.19
CA VAL A 134 -1.03 19.79 14.23
C VAL A 134 -0.95 21.18 13.64
N VAL A 135 -1.36 22.18 14.43
CA VAL A 135 -1.14 23.58 14.06
C VAL A 135 0.37 23.83 13.92
N GLU A 136 0.82 24.21 12.72
CA GLU A 136 2.25 24.35 12.36
C GLU A 136 3.06 25.15 13.39
N SER A 137 2.53 26.29 13.86
CA SER A 137 3.23 27.15 14.83
C SER A 137 3.43 26.51 16.20
N GLU A 138 2.65 25.47 16.51
CA GLU A 138 2.65 24.76 17.78
C GLU A 138 3.36 23.39 17.69
N ARG A 139 3.81 22.99 16.49
CA ARG A 139 4.35 21.63 16.23
C ARG A 139 5.44 21.23 17.22
N GLU A 140 6.45 22.08 17.43
CA GLU A 140 7.56 21.78 18.34
C GLU A 140 7.11 21.62 19.79
N ARG A 141 6.17 22.46 20.25
CA ARG A 141 5.61 22.37 21.61
C ARG A 141 4.83 21.07 21.80
N VAL A 142 4.00 20.70 20.82
CA VAL A 142 3.23 19.45 20.84
C VAL A 142 4.17 18.24 20.77
N LEU A 143 5.20 18.29 19.90
CA LEU A 143 6.20 17.23 19.78
C LEU A 143 6.92 16.98 21.11
N ASP A 144 7.35 18.04 21.81
CA ASP A 144 7.99 17.93 23.12
C ASP A 144 7.04 17.38 24.19
N ALA A 145 5.75 17.74 24.15
CA ALA A 145 4.74 17.21 25.06
C ALA A 145 4.51 15.71 24.82
N LEU A 146 4.39 15.29 23.56
CA LEU A 146 4.22 13.89 23.18
C LEU A 146 5.44 13.04 23.54
N ARG A 147 6.66 13.58 23.39
CA ARG A 147 7.90 12.90 23.83
C ARG A 147 7.90 12.68 25.34
N LYS A 148 7.55 13.70 26.14
CA LYS A 148 7.45 13.58 27.59
C LYS A 148 6.39 12.56 28.01
N ALA A 149 5.24 12.55 27.32
CA ALA A 149 4.18 11.57 27.58
C ALA A 149 4.63 10.15 27.21
N ALA A 150 5.34 9.98 26.10
CA ALA A 150 5.91 8.70 25.69
C ALA A 150 6.97 8.19 26.69
N ASP A 151 7.86 9.07 27.15
CA ASP A 151 8.87 8.73 28.17
C ASP A 151 8.20 8.32 29.50
N ALA A 152 7.15 9.03 29.92
CA ALA A 152 6.40 8.72 31.13
C ALA A 152 5.60 7.41 31.03
N ALA A 153 5.20 7.02 29.83
CA ALA A 153 4.53 5.74 29.57
C ALA A 153 5.46 4.53 29.68
N ASP A 154 6.79 4.73 29.72
CA ASP A 154 7.82 3.70 29.83
C ASP A 154 7.63 2.50 28.87
N PRO A 155 7.49 2.74 27.54
CA PRO A 155 7.34 1.67 26.57
C PRO A 155 8.66 0.93 26.35
N LEU A 156 8.56 -0.30 25.82
CA LEU A 156 9.72 -1.05 25.33
C LEU A 156 10.49 -0.27 24.27
N ARG A 157 9.76 0.41 23.38
CA ARG A 157 10.29 1.30 22.35
C ARG A 157 9.34 2.48 22.16
N ALA A 158 9.91 3.66 22.00
CA ALA A 158 9.20 4.87 21.62
C ALA A 158 9.88 5.53 20.42
N LEU A 159 9.07 5.98 19.48
CA LEU A 159 9.47 6.82 18.37
C LEU A 159 8.45 7.94 18.25
N VAL A 160 8.88 9.16 18.58
CA VAL A 160 8.07 10.38 18.46
C VAL A 160 8.85 11.41 17.68
N ALA A 161 8.47 11.59 16.41
CA ALA A 161 9.24 12.36 15.44
C ALA A 161 8.34 13.06 14.42
N PRO A 162 8.80 14.20 13.85
CA PRO A 162 8.14 14.80 12.70
C PRO A 162 8.18 13.83 11.50
N THR A 163 7.15 13.87 10.67
CA THR A 163 7.10 13.07 9.45
C THR A 163 7.97 13.69 8.36
N LEU A 164 8.52 12.84 7.49
CA LEU A 164 9.34 13.28 6.37
C LEU A 164 8.50 13.58 5.12
N PRO A 165 8.99 14.47 4.23
CA PRO A 165 8.35 14.75 2.94
C PRO A 165 8.13 13.47 2.12
N GLY A 166 6.94 13.35 1.53
CA GLY A 166 6.50 12.15 0.80
C GLY A 166 5.48 11.30 1.55
N SER A 167 5.26 11.57 2.84
CA SER A 167 4.13 11.02 3.60
C SER A 167 2.79 11.45 2.98
N ARG A 168 1.78 10.58 3.03
CA ARG A 168 0.43 10.80 2.47
C ARG A 168 -0.61 10.47 3.54
N ASN A 169 -1.39 11.46 3.96
CA ASN A 169 -2.30 11.36 5.11
C ASN A 169 -1.56 10.84 6.37
N GLY A 170 -0.28 11.19 6.50
CA GLY A 170 0.64 10.57 7.46
C GLY A 170 0.75 11.31 8.80
N GLY A 171 0.03 12.42 8.98
CA GLY A 171 0.28 13.35 10.08
C GLY A 171 1.52 14.21 9.84
N ASP A 172 1.62 15.27 10.62
CA ASP A 172 2.83 16.08 10.84
C ASP A 172 3.79 15.43 11.83
N ILE A 173 3.25 14.69 12.81
CA ILE A 173 4.00 13.96 13.84
C ILE A 173 3.58 12.49 13.81
N LEU A 174 4.58 11.61 13.76
CA LEU A 174 4.42 10.18 13.95
C LEU A 174 4.79 9.82 15.38
N VAL A 175 3.86 9.18 16.06
CA VAL A 175 4.07 8.50 17.34
C VAL A 175 3.94 7.01 17.11
N HIS A 176 4.94 6.26 17.55
CA HIS A 176 4.92 4.82 17.63
C HIS A 176 5.46 4.38 19.00
N LEU A 177 4.64 3.64 19.74
CA LEU A 177 4.97 3.11 21.05
C LEU A 177 4.78 1.59 21.02
N ARG A 178 5.66 0.87 21.72
CA ARG A 178 5.60 -0.59 21.81
C ARG A 178 5.62 -1.02 23.26
N PHE A 179 4.69 -1.89 23.64
CA PHE A 179 4.51 -2.41 24.99
C PHE A 179 4.55 -3.94 25.00
N HIS A 180 4.76 -4.53 26.17
CA HIS A 180 4.68 -5.99 26.34
C HIS A 180 3.30 -6.53 25.98
N ASP A 181 2.25 -5.87 26.47
CA ASP A 181 0.86 -6.29 26.29
C ASP A 181 -0.12 -5.12 26.45
N GLN A 182 -1.41 -5.44 26.32
CA GLN A 182 -2.52 -4.51 26.50
C GLN A 182 -2.55 -3.88 27.89
N HIS A 183 -2.27 -4.65 28.92
CA HIS A 183 -2.36 -4.17 30.29
C HIS A 183 -1.27 -3.13 30.61
N ALA A 184 -0.10 -3.25 29.99
CA ALA A 184 0.94 -2.24 30.06
C ALA A 184 0.48 -0.92 29.43
N TRP A 185 -0.17 -0.96 28.26
CA TRP A 185 -0.71 0.23 27.59
C TRP A 185 -1.87 0.88 28.35
N ASP A 186 -2.84 0.08 28.82
CA ASP A 186 -4.06 0.57 29.49
C ASP A 186 -3.77 1.32 30.81
N ARG A 187 -2.57 1.17 31.38
CA ARG A 187 -2.12 1.87 32.59
C ARG A 187 -1.45 3.22 32.31
N THR A 188 -1.30 3.59 31.04
CA THR A 188 -0.67 4.85 30.63
C THR A 188 -1.72 5.93 30.45
N ASP A 189 -1.34 7.18 30.72
CA ASP A 189 -2.17 8.36 30.46
C ASP A 189 -1.75 9.05 29.14
N PHE A 190 -1.18 8.29 28.18
CA PHE A 190 -0.62 8.89 26.95
C PHE A 190 -1.70 9.61 26.12
N ASP A 191 -2.90 9.03 26.05
CA ASP A 191 -4.01 9.60 25.27
C ASP A 191 -4.46 10.97 25.81
N ASP A 192 -4.15 11.36 27.07
CA ASP A 192 -4.41 12.71 27.58
C ASP A 192 -3.62 13.78 26.80
N ALA A 193 -2.41 13.45 26.35
CA ALA A 193 -1.60 14.34 25.52
C ALA A 193 -2.21 14.57 24.13
N LEU A 194 -3.06 13.65 23.66
CA LEU A 194 -3.78 13.81 22.39
C LEU A 194 -4.93 14.82 22.49
N GLY A 195 -5.33 15.22 23.70
CA GLY A 195 -6.33 16.25 23.95
C GLY A 195 -5.82 17.70 23.77
N ASP A 196 -4.56 17.90 23.38
CA ASP A 196 -4.03 19.24 23.13
C ASP A 196 -4.80 19.93 22.00
N PRO A 197 -5.32 21.16 22.20
CA PRO A 197 -6.13 21.85 21.19
C PRO A 197 -5.37 22.19 19.91
N ALA A 198 -4.03 22.13 19.89
CA ALA A 198 -3.24 22.29 18.69
C ALA A 198 -3.19 21.02 17.82
N ILE A 199 -3.59 19.86 18.35
CA ILE A 199 -3.78 18.63 17.58
C ILE A 199 -5.15 18.73 16.91
N THR A 200 -5.15 18.86 15.59
CA THR A 200 -6.37 19.08 14.81
C THR A 200 -6.98 17.77 14.32
N HIS A 201 -6.15 16.74 14.18
CA HIS A 201 -6.60 15.44 13.71
C HIS A 201 -5.65 14.31 14.15
N VAL A 202 -6.20 13.12 14.35
CA VAL A 202 -5.45 11.91 14.70
C VAL A 202 -5.98 10.73 13.89
N ASN A 203 -5.09 10.05 13.15
CA ASN A 203 -5.30 8.67 12.72
C ASN A 203 -4.44 7.75 13.58
N GLY A 204 -4.93 6.58 13.92
CA GLY A 204 -4.19 5.69 14.80
C GLY A 204 -4.71 4.28 14.82
N VAL A 205 -3.86 3.39 15.32
CA VAL A 205 -4.16 1.98 15.49
C VAL A 205 -3.51 1.45 16.75
N THR A 206 -4.15 0.47 17.38
CA THR A 206 -3.51 -0.45 18.32
C THR A 206 -3.60 -1.87 17.75
N TYR A 207 -2.56 -2.66 17.97
CA TYR A 207 -2.43 -3.96 17.33
C TYR A 207 -1.40 -4.83 18.05
N ARG A 208 -1.43 -6.12 17.76
CA ARG A 208 -0.44 -7.08 18.26
C ARG A 208 0.25 -7.78 17.12
N GLY A 209 1.53 -8.08 17.32
CA GLY A 209 2.29 -8.85 16.35
C GLY A 209 3.70 -9.11 16.81
N THR A 210 4.42 -9.84 15.96
CA THR A 210 5.81 -10.20 16.18
C THR A 210 6.63 -9.64 15.03
N PRO A 211 7.56 -8.71 15.27
CA PRO A 211 8.37 -8.16 14.20
C PRO A 211 9.39 -9.18 13.71
N LEU A 212 9.73 -9.10 12.43
CA LEU A 212 10.82 -9.84 11.82
C LEU A 212 11.92 -8.86 11.43
N ARG A 213 13.19 -9.26 11.57
CA ARG A 213 14.31 -8.41 11.15
C ARG A 213 15.46 -9.20 10.54
N ARG A 214 16.19 -8.54 9.64
CA ARG A 214 17.48 -8.98 9.08
C ARG A 214 18.59 -7.94 9.23
N GLY A 215 18.33 -6.84 9.95
CA GLY A 215 19.29 -5.79 10.22
C GLY A 215 18.64 -4.54 10.76
N ASN A 216 19.41 -3.45 10.81
CA ASN A 216 18.94 -2.14 11.27
C ASN A 216 18.58 -1.25 10.08
N GLY A 217 17.53 -0.44 10.22
CA GLY A 217 17.22 0.66 9.33
C GLY A 217 17.45 2.03 9.99
N THR A 218 17.39 3.10 9.19
CA THR A 218 17.44 4.50 9.65
C THR A 218 16.18 5.28 9.34
N VAL A 219 15.19 4.64 8.70
CA VAL A 219 13.85 5.20 8.45
C VAL A 219 12.81 4.21 8.92
N TYR A 220 11.88 4.67 9.75
CA TYR A 220 10.69 3.92 10.10
C TYR A 220 9.53 4.36 9.22
N ARG A 221 8.72 3.41 8.76
CA ARG A 221 7.54 3.64 7.96
C ARG A 221 6.38 2.79 8.48
N THR A 222 5.21 3.41 8.58
CA THR A 222 3.95 2.76 8.89
C THR A 222 2.92 3.01 7.79
N LEU A 223 2.10 1.99 7.54
CA LEU A 223 0.99 2.08 6.61
C LEU A 223 -0.29 1.58 7.27
N LEU A 224 -1.28 2.45 7.39
CA LEU A 224 -2.61 2.09 7.88
C LEU A 224 -3.53 1.86 6.70
N LEU A 225 -4.21 0.70 6.72
CA LEU A 225 -5.01 0.20 5.61
C LEU A 225 -6.39 -0.23 6.07
N ARG A 226 -7.39 0.04 5.24
CA ARG A 226 -8.73 -0.50 5.39
C ARG A 226 -9.02 -1.50 4.28
N VAL A 227 -9.15 -2.77 4.64
CA VAL A 227 -9.67 -3.80 3.76
C VAL A 227 -11.19 -3.75 3.78
N SER A 228 -11.82 -3.90 2.62
CA SER A 228 -13.28 -3.92 2.46
C SER A 228 -13.90 -5.01 3.33
N PRO A 229 -15.00 -4.73 4.05
CA PRO A 229 -15.73 -5.77 4.77
C PRO A 229 -16.38 -6.80 3.84
N GLU A 230 -16.47 -6.51 2.54
CA GLU A 230 -16.97 -7.43 1.51
C GLU A 230 -15.90 -8.42 1.01
N ALA A 231 -14.63 -8.22 1.35
CA ALA A 231 -13.56 -9.11 0.94
C ALA A 231 -13.69 -10.46 1.66
N SER A 232 -13.61 -11.55 0.90
CA SER A 232 -13.60 -12.90 1.47
C SER A 232 -12.33 -13.16 2.28
N GLU A 233 -12.41 -14.08 3.25
CA GLU A 233 -11.23 -14.48 4.05
C GLU A 233 -10.06 -14.97 3.19
N GLU A 234 -10.35 -15.62 2.06
CA GLU A 234 -9.33 -16.07 1.11
C GLU A 234 -8.62 -14.90 0.43
N GLN A 235 -9.36 -13.87 0.00
CA GLN A 235 -8.79 -12.64 -0.56
C GLN A 235 -7.94 -11.91 0.48
N VAL A 236 -8.42 -11.78 1.72
CA VAL A 236 -7.66 -11.15 2.81
C VAL A 236 -6.37 -11.94 3.08
N ALA A 237 -6.44 -13.26 3.18
CA ALA A 237 -5.26 -14.09 3.39
C ALA A 237 -4.27 -14.02 2.22
N ALA A 238 -4.76 -13.90 0.97
CA ALA A 238 -3.90 -13.70 -0.20
C ALA A 238 -3.19 -12.34 -0.16
N PHE A 239 -3.94 -11.28 0.14
CA PHE A 239 -3.41 -9.94 0.34
C PHE A 239 -2.34 -9.91 1.44
N GLU A 240 -2.62 -10.49 2.61
CA GLU A 240 -1.67 -10.54 3.72
C GLU A 240 -0.38 -11.27 3.33
N ARG A 241 -0.48 -12.43 2.66
CA ARG A 241 0.69 -13.18 2.19
C ARG A 241 1.52 -12.39 1.18
N GLU A 242 0.88 -11.74 0.22
CA GLU A 242 1.58 -10.97 -0.82
C GLU A 242 2.21 -9.69 -0.27
N LEU A 243 1.54 -9.00 0.66
CA LEU A 243 2.13 -7.83 1.31
C LEU A 243 3.33 -8.24 2.20
N ALA A 244 3.21 -9.35 2.94
CA ALA A 244 4.28 -9.87 3.78
C ALA A 244 5.48 -10.45 3.00
N MET A 245 5.33 -10.75 1.71
CA MET A 245 6.42 -11.29 0.89
C MET A 245 7.43 -10.22 0.46
N MET A 246 7.05 -8.94 0.42
CA MET A 246 7.88 -7.85 -0.13
C MET A 246 9.32 -7.83 0.38
N PRO A 247 9.62 -8.04 1.69
CA PRO A 247 10.99 -8.03 2.20
C PRO A 247 11.91 -9.07 1.56
N ARG A 248 11.37 -10.16 1.00
CA ARG A 248 12.15 -11.15 0.23
C ARG A 248 12.76 -10.54 -1.03
N TYR A 249 12.06 -9.59 -1.64
CA TYR A 249 12.41 -9.00 -2.94
C TYR A 249 13.07 -7.62 -2.79
N VAL A 250 12.72 -6.89 -1.73
CA VAL A 250 13.20 -5.52 -1.50
C VAL A 250 14.19 -5.52 -0.33
N PRO A 251 15.52 -5.66 -0.60
CA PRO A 251 16.57 -5.79 0.42
C PRO A 251 16.70 -4.57 1.36
N THR A 252 16.17 -3.41 0.92
CA THR A 252 16.17 -2.17 1.70
C THR A 252 15.21 -2.23 2.89
N ILE A 253 14.23 -3.15 2.93
CA ILE A 253 13.41 -3.40 4.12
C ILE A 253 14.24 -4.20 5.14
N ARG A 254 14.58 -3.64 6.28
CA ARG A 254 15.49 -4.25 7.28
C ARG A 254 14.76 -4.91 8.44
N ALA A 255 13.61 -4.39 8.82
CA ALA A 255 12.69 -4.99 9.76
C ALA A 255 11.25 -4.73 9.32
N TRP A 256 10.31 -5.60 9.68
CA TRP A 256 8.92 -5.45 9.28
C TRP A 256 7.95 -6.21 10.19
N GLN A 257 6.70 -5.75 10.24
CA GLN A 257 5.59 -6.42 10.90
C GLN A 257 4.28 -6.07 10.20
N LEU A 258 3.58 -7.08 9.67
CA LEU A 258 2.20 -6.93 9.19
C LEU A 258 1.26 -7.45 10.28
N SER A 259 0.30 -6.63 10.70
CA SER A 259 -0.64 -6.99 11.77
C SER A 259 -2.05 -6.57 11.40
N ARG A 260 -3.04 -7.33 11.89
CA ARG A 260 -4.42 -6.85 11.98
C ARG A 260 -4.54 -5.88 13.15
N VAL A 261 -5.42 -4.90 12.98
CA VAL A 261 -5.70 -3.85 13.96
C VAL A 261 -6.73 -4.35 14.97
N ASP A 262 -6.46 -4.14 16.25
CA ASP A 262 -7.38 -4.44 17.35
C ASP A 262 -8.35 -3.25 17.59
N ASP A 263 -7.82 -2.03 17.59
CA ASP A 263 -8.60 -0.79 17.73
C ASP A 263 -8.07 0.30 16.79
N ALA A 264 -9.00 1.03 16.16
CA ALA A 264 -8.71 2.06 15.17
C ALA A 264 -9.23 3.42 15.62
N VAL A 265 -8.46 4.47 15.33
CA VAL A 265 -8.78 5.87 15.63
C VAL A 265 -8.68 6.68 14.34
N GLY A 266 -9.61 7.63 14.15
CA GLY A 266 -9.52 8.64 13.10
C GLY A 266 -10.54 8.47 11.97
N THR A 267 -10.08 8.68 10.74
CA THR A 267 -10.95 8.82 9.55
C THR A 267 -11.49 7.53 8.98
N SER A 268 -10.89 6.39 9.32
CA SER A 268 -11.23 5.09 8.77
C SER A 268 -11.19 4.03 9.86
N ASP A 269 -12.02 3.00 9.69
CA ASP A 269 -11.94 1.78 10.48
C ASP A 269 -10.73 0.96 9.99
N TRP A 270 -9.53 1.40 10.38
CA TRP A 270 -8.28 0.76 9.98
C TRP A 270 -8.28 -0.71 10.39
N THR A 271 -7.95 -1.58 9.45
CA THR A 271 -8.02 -3.04 9.62
C THR A 271 -6.65 -3.68 9.70
N HIS A 272 -5.64 -3.06 9.08
CA HIS A 272 -4.29 -3.58 9.02
C HIS A 272 -3.29 -2.44 9.19
N VAL A 273 -2.15 -2.79 9.78
CA VAL A 273 -0.97 -1.95 9.83
C VAL A 273 0.22 -2.72 9.27
N PHE A 274 0.99 -2.08 8.40
CA PHE A 274 2.27 -2.61 7.95
C PHE A 274 3.40 -1.67 8.34
N GLU A 275 4.19 -2.13 9.31
CA GLU A 275 5.36 -1.43 9.81
C GLU A 275 6.62 -1.96 9.13
N GLN A 276 7.54 -1.05 8.78
CA GLN A 276 8.79 -1.38 8.12
C GLN A 276 9.89 -0.42 8.58
N GLU A 277 11.09 -0.95 8.77
CA GLU A 277 12.33 -0.17 8.83
C GLU A 277 13.05 -0.27 7.49
N PHE A 278 13.47 0.85 6.92
CA PHE A 278 14.23 0.92 5.68
C PHE A 278 15.69 1.30 5.94
N THR A 279 16.60 0.92 5.04
CA THR A 279 18.01 1.34 5.08
C THR A 279 18.15 2.85 5.28
N ASP A 280 17.37 3.62 4.51
CA ASP A 280 17.34 5.07 4.43
C ASP A 280 16.10 5.52 3.61
N VAL A 281 15.93 6.83 3.41
CA VAL A 281 14.83 7.42 2.62
C VAL A 281 14.94 7.00 1.15
N ASP A 282 16.15 6.95 0.59
CA ASP A 282 16.37 6.55 -0.80
C ASP A 282 15.96 5.09 -1.03
N GLY A 283 16.20 4.21 -0.05
CA GLY A 283 15.77 2.82 -0.04
C GLY A 283 14.26 2.64 -0.08
N LEU A 284 13.51 3.55 0.56
CA LEU A 284 12.05 3.62 0.55
C LEU A 284 11.53 4.25 -0.76
N MET A 285 12.11 5.36 -1.21
CA MET A 285 11.60 6.14 -2.34
C MET A 285 12.11 5.66 -3.70
N GLY A 286 13.14 4.83 -3.74
CA GLY A 286 13.74 4.26 -4.95
C GLY A 286 13.48 2.76 -5.05
N PRO A 287 14.39 1.89 -4.57
CA PRO A 287 14.30 0.44 -4.75
C PRO A 287 12.96 -0.17 -4.35
N TYR A 288 12.36 0.26 -3.23
CA TYR A 288 11.06 -0.24 -2.79
C TYR A 288 9.92 0.12 -3.75
N LEU A 289 9.84 1.38 -4.21
CA LEU A 289 8.81 1.78 -5.17
C LEU A 289 9.04 1.15 -6.55
N MET A 290 10.29 1.04 -6.99
CA MET A 290 10.60 0.63 -8.36
C MET A 290 10.64 -0.90 -8.56
N HIS A 291 10.67 -1.69 -7.50
CA HIS A 291 10.74 -3.14 -7.63
C HIS A 291 9.41 -3.73 -8.17
N PRO A 292 9.43 -4.65 -9.15
CA PRO A 292 8.23 -5.27 -9.74
C PRO A 292 7.26 -5.89 -8.75
N VAL A 293 7.75 -6.50 -7.66
CA VAL A 293 6.88 -6.99 -6.56
C VAL A 293 5.92 -5.92 -6.04
N HIS A 294 6.31 -4.65 -6.06
CA HIS A 294 5.49 -3.58 -5.55
C HIS A 294 4.41 -3.21 -6.56
N TRP A 295 4.80 -2.73 -7.74
CA TRP A 295 3.85 -2.20 -8.72
C TRP A 295 3.08 -3.29 -9.50
N ALA A 296 3.64 -4.49 -9.69
CA ALA A 296 2.98 -5.55 -10.47
C ALA A 296 2.17 -6.53 -9.60
N VAL A 297 2.61 -6.79 -8.36
CA VAL A 297 2.01 -7.81 -7.49
C VAL A 297 1.20 -7.18 -6.36
N VAL A 298 1.78 -6.23 -5.63
CA VAL A 298 1.15 -5.67 -4.42
C VAL A 298 0.16 -4.55 -4.74
N ASP A 299 0.48 -3.64 -5.67
CA ASP A 299 -0.34 -2.44 -5.88
C ASP A 299 -1.75 -2.74 -6.44
N ARG A 300 -1.95 -3.92 -7.05
CA ARG A 300 -3.29 -4.39 -7.49
C ARG A 300 -4.31 -4.47 -6.34
N TRP A 301 -3.87 -4.64 -5.10
CA TRP A 301 -4.78 -4.64 -3.97
C TRP A 301 -5.31 -3.23 -3.62
N PHE A 302 -4.68 -2.19 -4.18
CA PHE A 302 -4.91 -0.76 -3.90
C PHE A 302 -5.41 0.03 -5.10
N ASP A 303 -5.09 -0.42 -6.32
CA ASP A 303 -5.42 0.29 -7.56
C ASP A 303 -6.90 0.10 -7.92
N PRO A 304 -7.71 1.19 -7.92
CA PRO A 304 -9.13 1.11 -8.27
C PRO A 304 -9.40 0.68 -9.71
N GLU A 305 -8.40 0.72 -10.59
CA GLU A 305 -8.57 0.23 -11.93
C GLU A 305 -8.48 -1.30 -12.03
N THR A 306 -8.02 -1.98 -10.98
CA THR A 306 -7.93 -3.45 -10.93
C THR A 306 -9.18 -4.05 -10.27
N THR A 307 -9.50 -5.28 -10.64
CA THR A 307 -10.63 -6.03 -10.07
C THR A 307 -10.28 -6.73 -8.75
N ASP A 308 -9.00 -6.75 -8.38
CA ASP A 308 -8.51 -7.35 -7.14
C ASP A 308 -8.58 -6.39 -5.95
N MET A 309 -8.83 -5.10 -6.18
CA MET A 309 -8.79 -4.07 -5.15
C MET A 309 -9.71 -4.42 -3.97
N ILE A 310 -9.09 -4.71 -2.83
CA ILE A 310 -9.81 -4.86 -1.56
C ILE A 310 -9.46 -3.76 -0.57
N VAL A 311 -8.37 -3.02 -0.75
CA VAL A 311 -8.01 -1.90 0.10
C VAL A 311 -8.82 -0.67 -0.32
N ARG A 312 -9.75 -0.24 0.54
CA ARG A 312 -10.62 0.92 0.35
C ARG A 312 -10.07 2.13 1.10
N ASP A 313 -10.70 3.28 0.86
CA ASP A 313 -10.40 4.58 1.45
C ASP A 313 -8.96 5.07 1.15
N ARG A 314 -8.62 6.25 1.67
CA ARG A 314 -7.25 6.77 1.54
C ARG A 314 -6.37 6.09 2.57
N VAL A 315 -5.23 5.54 2.15
CA VAL A 315 -4.24 4.98 3.08
C VAL A 315 -3.54 6.07 3.87
N CYS A 316 -3.12 5.78 5.11
CA CYS A 316 -2.11 6.58 5.79
C CYS A 316 -0.73 5.99 5.49
N HIS A 317 0.10 6.72 4.74
CA HIS A 317 1.51 6.40 4.50
C HIS A 317 2.37 7.40 5.26
N SER A 318 2.99 6.98 6.37
CA SER A 318 3.79 7.88 7.20
C SER A 318 5.18 7.30 7.48
N PHE A 319 6.20 8.16 7.46
CA PHE A 319 7.56 7.75 7.78
C PHE A 319 8.38 8.90 8.36
N CYS A 320 9.37 8.55 9.17
CA CYS A 320 10.28 9.49 9.82
C CYS A 320 11.68 8.88 9.98
N GLU A 321 12.64 9.71 10.37
CA GLU A 321 13.97 9.23 10.76
C GLU A 321 13.89 8.30 11.97
N LEU A 322 14.80 7.34 12.02
CA LEU A 322 14.91 6.33 13.06
C LEU A 322 16.35 6.30 13.57
N THR A 323 16.53 6.64 14.84
CA THR A 323 17.85 6.62 15.51
C THR A 323 18.11 5.31 16.25
N THR A 324 17.05 4.65 16.72
CA THR A 324 17.09 3.36 17.43
C THR A 324 16.01 2.45 16.85
N PRO A 325 16.25 1.14 16.65
CA PRO A 325 15.25 0.24 16.08
C PRO A 325 13.91 0.27 16.83
N ALA A 326 12.82 0.52 16.10
CA ALA A 326 11.45 0.50 16.60
C ALA A 326 10.89 -0.95 16.62
N LEU A 327 11.46 -1.83 15.80
CA LEU A 327 11.11 -3.24 15.66
C LEU A 327 12.24 -4.12 16.27
N PRO A 328 12.19 -4.41 17.59
CA PRO A 328 13.25 -5.13 18.27
C PRO A 328 13.29 -6.62 17.86
N ALA A 329 14.49 -7.21 17.87
CA ALA A 329 14.64 -8.67 17.88
C ALA A 329 14.16 -9.23 19.22
N GLY A 330 13.80 -10.51 19.24
CA GLY A 330 13.55 -11.22 20.49
C GLY A 330 14.83 -11.28 21.31
N GLU A 331 14.73 -11.08 22.62
CA GLU A 331 15.81 -11.47 23.52
C GLU A 331 15.97 -13.00 23.43
N THR A 332 17.21 -13.48 23.38
CA THR A 332 17.52 -14.93 23.32
C THR A 332 17.51 -15.55 24.70
#